data_AF-A0A955XIT7-F1
#
_entry.id   AF-A0A955XIT7-F1
#
_cell.length_a   1.000
_cell.length_b   1.000
_cell.length_c   1.000
_cell.angle_alpha   90.00
_cell.angle_beta   90.00
_cell.angle_gamma   90.00
#
_symmetry.space_group_name_H-M   'P 1'
#
loop_
_entity.id
_entity.type
_entity.pdbx_description
1 polymer ?
#
loop_
_entity_poly.entity_id
_entity_poly.type
_entity_poly.pdbx_seq_one_letter_code
_entity_poly.pdbx_strand_id
1 'polypeptide(L)'
;GAHVAEQCIAERCAEPPPPPVTCEDRCAAVGRAVGQECLELHGDENAEACRERVRVATAQCIEQNCAPAPSCEDICFERRAGFIDRCVEAGGEPRRCAAEIEPTHLRCLAACNDGDR
;
A
#
# COMPACT_ATOMS: atom_id res chain seq x y z
N GLY A 1 -32.38 8.54 -38.45
CA GLY A 1 -32.41 8.40 -36.98
C GLY A 1 -31.17 9.03 -36.42
N ALA A 2 -31.24 10.31 -36.08
CA ALA A 2 -30.10 11.10 -35.61
C ALA A 2 -29.90 11.01 -34.08
N HIS A 3 -30.66 10.19 -33.36
CA HIS A 3 -30.63 10.13 -31.90
C HIS A 3 -29.83 8.96 -31.30
N VAL A 4 -29.24 8.08 -32.13
CA VAL A 4 -28.39 6.99 -31.63
C VAL A 4 -26.96 7.46 -31.34
N ALA A 5 -26.53 8.59 -31.90
CA ALA A 5 -25.21 9.16 -31.63
C ALA A 5 -25.16 9.98 -30.33
N GLU A 6 -26.28 10.57 -29.90
CA GLU A 6 -26.36 11.41 -28.69
C GLU A 6 -26.45 10.58 -27.39
N GLN A 7 -26.81 9.29 -27.50
CA GLN A 7 -26.81 8.35 -26.37
C GLN A 7 -25.45 7.66 -26.15
N CYS A 8 -24.41 8.06 -26.90
CA CYS A 8 -23.04 7.60 -26.69
C CYS A 8 -22.36 8.26 -25.47
N ILE A 9 -23.08 9.11 -24.74
CA ILE A 9 -22.62 9.93 -23.61
C ILE A 9 -23.52 9.56 -22.41
N ALA A 10 -23.14 8.66 -21.51
CA ALA A 10 -22.82 9.11 -20.15
C ALA A 10 -22.11 8.04 -19.28
N GLU A 11 -22.11 6.75 -19.64
CA GLU A 11 -21.66 5.69 -18.72
C GLU A 11 -20.51 4.82 -19.23
N ARG A 12 -20.08 4.98 -20.48
CA ARG A 12 -19.06 4.10 -21.10
C ARG A 12 -17.71 4.74 -21.41
N CYS A 13 -17.55 6.00 -21.04
CA CYS A 13 -16.29 6.75 -21.11
C CYS A 13 -15.83 7.22 -19.72
N ALA A 14 -16.21 6.51 -18.65
CA ALA A 14 -15.58 6.76 -17.35
C ALA A 14 -14.13 6.28 -17.47
N GLU A 15 -13.19 7.22 -17.62
CA GLU A 15 -11.78 6.95 -17.41
C GLU A 15 -11.63 6.21 -16.07
N PRO A 16 -10.84 5.12 -16.02
CA PRO A 16 -10.61 4.43 -14.77
C PRO A 16 -10.13 5.44 -13.73
N PRO A 17 -10.59 5.34 -12.47
CA PRO A 17 -10.12 6.25 -11.43
C PRO A 17 -8.58 6.23 -11.39
N PRO A 18 -7.93 7.38 -11.18
CA PRO A 18 -6.47 7.42 -11.12
C PRO A 18 -5.98 6.42 -10.06
N PRO A 19 -4.82 5.78 -10.29
CA PRO A 19 -4.28 4.83 -9.33
C PRO A 19 -4.11 5.49 -7.96
N PRO A 20 -4.25 4.72 -6.86
CA PRO A 20 -4.04 5.25 -5.53
C PRO A 20 -2.59 5.71 -5.37
N VAL A 21 -2.40 6.84 -4.69
CA VAL A 21 -1.06 7.38 -4.39
C VAL A 21 -0.38 6.49 -3.34
N THR A 22 0.82 6.02 -3.65
CA THR A 22 1.58 5.14 -2.74
C THR A 22 2.28 5.92 -1.63
N CYS A 23 2.79 5.22 -0.61
CA CYS A 23 3.60 5.86 0.44
C CYS A 23 4.89 6.45 -0.15
N GLU A 24 5.49 5.69 -1.07
CA GLU A 24 6.68 6.06 -1.82
C GLU A 24 6.44 7.30 -2.68
N ASP A 25 5.28 7.42 -3.34
CA ASP A 25 4.91 8.62 -4.10
C ASP A 25 4.80 9.86 -3.20
N ARG A 26 4.22 9.70 -2.00
CA ARG A 26 4.17 10.77 -1.00
C ARG A 26 5.57 11.16 -0.52
N CYS A 27 6.43 10.19 -0.24
CA CYS A 27 7.81 10.47 0.19
C CYS A 27 8.69 11.03 -0.93
N ALA A 28 8.42 10.69 -2.19
CA ALA A 28 9.03 11.35 -3.35
C ALA A 28 8.58 12.81 -3.44
N ALA A 29 7.33 13.13 -3.13
CA ALA A 29 6.85 14.51 -3.06
C ALA A 29 7.56 15.31 -1.95
N VAL A 30 7.78 14.72 -0.78
CA VAL A 30 8.57 15.33 0.30
C VAL A 30 9.99 15.65 -0.16
N GLY A 31 10.68 14.68 -0.78
CA GLY A 31 12.02 14.93 -1.31
C GLY A 31 12.07 16.02 -2.36
N ARG A 32 11.09 16.05 -3.30
CA ARG A 32 10.99 17.12 -4.30
C ARG A 32 10.82 18.50 -3.66
N ALA A 33 9.98 18.63 -2.64
CA ALA A 33 9.80 19.90 -1.92
C ALA A 33 11.12 20.38 -1.29
N VAL A 34 11.88 19.48 -0.66
CA VAL A 34 13.22 19.77 -0.11
C VAL A 34 14.20 20.21 -1.19
N GLY A 35 14.17 19.56 -2.36
CA GLY A 35 15.02 19.92 -3.50
C GLY A 35 14.69 21.30 -4.06
N GLN A 36 13.40 21.62 -4.19
CA GLN A 36 12.94 22.92 -4.66
C GLN A 36 13.37 24.03 -3.71
N GLU A 37 13.12 23.87 -2.40
CA GLU A 37 13.57 24.82 -1.39
C GLU A 37 15.09 25.03 -1.41
N CYS A 38 15.85 23.94 -1.57
CA CYS A 38 17.30 24.02 -1.70
C CYS A 38 17.77 24.85 -2.90
N LEU A 39 17.15 24.66 -4.07
CA LEU A 39 17.46 25.41 -5.28
C LEU A 39 17.07 26.89 -5.14
N GLU A 40 15.94 27.18 -4.49
CA GLU A 40 15.52 28.56 -4.23
C GLU A 40 16.50 29.30 -3.30
N LEU A 41 17.10 28.60 -2.33
CA LEU A 41 18.06 29.18 -1.39
C LEU A 41 19.49 29.29 -1.92
N HIS A 42 19.92 28.33 -2.74
CA HIS A 42 21.34 28.17 -3.12
C HIS A 42 21.60 28.28 -4.63
N GLY A 43 20.55 28.42 -5.44
CA GLY A 43 20.64 28.53 -6.89
C GLY A 43 20.96 27.21 -7.61
N ASP A 44 20.75 27.21 -8.92
CA ASP A 44 20.95 26.04 -9.79
C ASP A 44 22.41 25.56 -9.87
N GLU A 45 23.39 26.41 -9.53
CA GLU A 45 24.80 26.03 -9.41
C GLU A 45 25.03 24.93 -8.36
N ASN A 46 24.12 24.80 -7.39
CA ASN A 46 24.15 23.78 -6.35
C ASN A 46 23.24 22.57 -6.65
N ALA A 47 22.78 22.40 -7.90
CA ALA A 47 21.81 21.37 -8.24
C ALA A 47 22.21 19.95 -7.84
N GLU A 48 23.50 19.58 -7.88
CA GLU A 48 23.94 18.25 -7.41
C GLU A 48 23.75 18.08 -5.90
N ALA A 49 24.12 19.09 -5.11
CA ALA A 49 23.90 19.05 -3.66
C ALA A 49 22.41 19.01 -3.31
N CYS A 50 21.57 19.74 -4.05
CA CYS A 50 20.12 19.70 -3.86
C CYS A 50 19.51 18.34 -4.28
N ARG A 51 20.02 17.71 -5.35
CA ARG A 51 19.61 16.34 -5.73
C ARG A 51 19.94 15.32 -4.63
N GLU A 52 21.08 15.46 -3.97
CA GLU A 52 21.42 14.59 -2.85
C GLU A 52 20.47 14.80 -1.66
N ARG A 53 20.10 16.05 -1.35
CA ARG A 53 19.09 16.33 -0.32
C ARG A 53 17.73 15.71 -0.64
N VAL A 54 17.29 15.72 -1.90
CA VAL A 54 16.07 15.03 -2.34
C VAL A 54 16.15 13.55 -2.00
N ARG A 55 17.24 12.87 -2.36
CA ARG A 55 17.42 11.43 -2.12
C ARG A 55 17.39 11.10 -0.64
N VAL A 56 18.14 11.86 0.18
CA VAL A 56 18.19 11.67 1.63
C VAL A 56 16.81 11.88 2.25
N ALA A 57 16.11 12.96 1.90
CA ALA A 57 14.78 13.26 2.43
C ALA A 57 13.74 12.21 2.05
N THR A 58 13.75 11.73 0.80
CA THR A 58 12.87 10.63 0.37
C THR A 58 13.19 9.34 1.11
N ALA A 59 14.46 8.94 1.19
CA ALA A 59 14.85 7.72 1.90
C ALA A 59 14.49 7.76 3.39
N GLN A 60 14.75 8.89 4.05
CA GLN A 60 14.37 9.10 5.44
C GLN A 60 12.86 9.06 5.65
N CYS A 61 12.08 9.65 4.73
CA CYS A 61 10.63 9.60 4.79
C CYS A 61 10.13 8.15 4.68
N ILE A 62 10.68 7.37 3.73
CA ILE A 62 10.31 5.96 3.53
C ILE A 62 10.61 5.15 4.79
N GLU A 63 11.84 5.23 5.31
CA GLU A 63 12.25 4.53 6.53
C GLU A 63 11.35 4.85 7.73
N GLN A 64 10.92 6.10 7.88
CA GLN A 64 10.14 6.55 9.04
C GLN A 64 8.63 6.34 8.91
N ASN A 65 8.09 6.36 7.68
CA ASN A 65 6.64 6.48 7.47
C ASN A 65 6.06 5.35 6.61
N CYS A 66 6.89 4.65 5.85
CA CYS A 66 6.45 3.56 5.00
C CYS A 66 6.79 2.25 5.69
N ALA A 67 5.82 1.68 6.40
CA ALA A 67 5.92 0.30 6.81
C ALA A 67 6.00 -0.57 5.54
N PRO A 68 6.90 -1.57 5.49
CA PRO A 68 6.89 -2.53 4.40
C PRO A 68 5.51 -3.18 4.33
N ALA A 69 5.01 -3.42 3.12
CA ALA A 69 3.78 -4.17 2.95
C ALA A 69 3.93 -5.54 3.63
N PRO A 70 2.92 -6.02 4.38
CA PRO A 70 3.01 -7.29 5.08
C PRO A 70 3.27 -8.43 4.07
N SER A 71 4.12 -9.37 4.45
CA SER A 71 4.35 -10.57 3.65
C SER A 71 3.06 -11.38 3.52
N CYS A 72 3.03 -12.34 2.60
CA CYS A 72 1.86 -13.20 2.45
C CYS A 72 1.61 -14.01 3.73
N GLU A 73 2.70 -14.46 4.35
CA GLU A 73 2.70 -15.16 5.63
C GLU A 73 2.14 -14.27 6.74
N ASP A 74 2.58 -13.01 6.85
CA ASP A 74 2.05 -12.05 7.83
C ASP A 74 0.54 -11.88 7.70
N ILE A 75 0.03 -11.77 6.47
CA ILE A 75 -1.43 -11.69 6.24
C ILE A 75 -2.14 -12.95 6.71
N CYS A 76 -1.58 -14.13 6.47
CA CYS A 76 -2.17 -15.39 6.93
C CYS A 76 -2.17 -15.48 8.46
N PHE A 77 -1.09 -15.06 9.12
CA PHE A 77 -1.00 -15.01 10.58
C PHE A 77 -2.00 -14.02 11.18
N GLU A 78 -2.09 -12.81 10.63
CA GLU A 78 -3.05 -11.78 11.09
C GLU A 78 -4.50 -12.25 10.93
N ARG A 79 -4.83 -12.93 9.82
CA ARG A 79 -6.15 -13.54 9.62
C ARG A 79 -6.45 -14.61 10.66
N ARG A 80 -5.48 -15.46 10.98
CA ARG A 80 -5.60 -16.49 12.03
C ARG A 80 -5.78 -15.86 13.40
N ALA A 81 -4.95 -14.87 13.75
CA ALA A 81 -5.03 -14.16 15.02
C ALA A 81 -6.39 -13.47 15.18
N GLY A 82 -6.80 -12.68 14.18
CA GLY A 82 -8.10 -11.99 14.21
C GLY A 82 -9.30 -12.93 14.24
N PHE A 83 -9.19 -14.15 13.70
CA PHE A 83 -10.23 -15.18 13.90
C PHE A 83 -10.27 -15.67 15.35
N ILE A 84 -9.12 -16.02 15.92
CA ILE A 84 -9.03 -16.52 17.29
C ILE A 84 -9.57 -15.47 18.27
N ASP A 85 -9.17 -14.21 18.12
CA ASP A 85 -9.63 -13.11 18.96
C ASP A 85 -11.16 -13.01 18.93
N ARG A 86 -11.76 -12.93 17.74
CA ARG A 86 -13.22 -12.87 17.59
C ARG A 86 -13.92 -14.10 18.18
N CYS A 87 -13.35 -15.29 18.02
CA CYS A 87 -13.90 -16.53 18.58
C CYS A 87 -13.86 -16.54 20.11
N VAL A 88 -12.76 -16.08 20.71
CA VAL A 88 -12.61 -15.97 22.17
C VAL A 88 -13.53 -14.88 22.72
N GLU A 89 -13.64 -13.73 22.06
CA GLU A 89 -14.60 -12.67 22.42
C GLU A 89 -16.05 -13.17 22.40
N ALA A 90 -16.37 -14.13 21.51
CA ALA A 90 -17.67 -14.80 21.47
C ALA A 90 -17.87 -15.88 22.56
N GLY A 91 -16.91 -16.04 23.48
CA GLY A 91 -16.94 -17.03 24.57
C GLY A 91 -16.31 -18.39 24.22
N GLY A 92 -15.63 -18.48 23.08
CA GLY A 92 -14.90 -19.67 22.67
C GLY A 92 -13.66 -19.95 23.54
N GLU A 93 -13.30 -21.22 23.66
CA GLU A 93 -12.07 -21.63 24.35
C GLU A 93 -10.87 -21.45 23.40
N PRO A 94 -9.78 -20.76 23.80
CA PRO A 94 -8.70 -20.38 22.89
C PRO A 94 -8.10 -21.53 22.07
N ARG A 95 -7.90 -22.72 22.66
CA ARG A 95 -7.37 -23.89 21.92
C ARG A 95 -8.36 -24.40 20.89
N ARG A 96 -9.66 -24.39 21.19
CA ARG A 96 -10.70 -24.78 20.21
C ARG A 96 -10.78 -23.80 19.06
N CYS A 97 -10.75 -22.50 19.35
CA CYS A 97 -10.71 -21.45 18.33
C CYS A 97 -9.47 -21.59 17.42
N ALA A 98 -8.30 -21.87 18.01
CA ALA A 98 -7.07 -22.08 17.25
C ALA A 98 -7.12 -23.32 16.36
N ALA A 99 -7.67 -24.44 16.86
CA ALA A 99 -7.85 -25.67 16.09
C ALA A 99 -8.85 -25.51 14.94
N GLU A 100 -9.90 -24.71 15.13
CA GLU A 100 -10.93 -24.46 14.13
C GLU A 100 -10.39 -23.75 12.88
N ILE A 101 -9.53 -22.74 13.06
CA ILE A 101 -8.98 -21.95 11.94
C ILE A 101 -7.71 -22.56 11.32
N GLU A 102 -7.08 -23.52 12.00
CA GLU A 102 -5.84 -24.16 11.56
C GLU A 102 -5.85 -24.66 10.10
N PRO A 103 -6.86 -25.40 9.60
CA PRO A 103 -6.88 -25.83 8.20
C PRO A 103 -6.94 -24.66 7.21
N THR A 104 -7.65 -23.58 7.56
CA THR A 104 -7.73 -22.37 6.73
C THR A 104 -6.41 -21.62 6.72
N HIS A 105 -5.74 -21.52 7.87
CA HIS A 105 -4.41 -20.93 7.97
C HIS A 105 -3.38 -21.69 7.12
N LEU A 106 -3.36 -23.03 7.20
CA LEU A 106 -2.46 -23.85 6.38
C LEU A 106 -2.72 -23.69 4.88
N ARG A 107 -3.99 -23.62 4.46
CA ARG A 107 -4.34 -23.33 3.06
C ARG A 107 -3.88 -21.95 2.61
N CYS A 108 -3.96 -20.95 3.48
CA CYS A 108 -3.48 -19.60 3.20
C CYS A 108 -1.97 -19.61 2.95
N LEU A 109 -1.19 -20.25 3.84
CA LEU A 109 0.26 -20.36 3.69
C LEU A 109 0.67 -21.17 2.46
N ALA A 110 -0.08 -22.22 2.12
CA ALA A 110 0.16 -22.98 0.89
C ALA A 110 0.00 -22.09 -0.35
N ALA A 111 -1.09 -21.31 -0.43
CA ALA A 111 -1.35 -20.40 -1.55
C ALA A 111 -0.26 -19.34 -1.74
N CYS A 112 0.42 -18.92 -0.65
CA CYS A 112 1.57 -18.02 -0.75
C CYS A 112 2.75 -18.60 -1.54
N ASN A 113 2.92 -19.92 -1.53
CA ASN A 113 4.02 -20.62 -2.20
C ASN A 113 3.70 -20.99 -3.65
N ASP A 114 2.41 -21.00 -4.03
CA ASP A 114 1.94 -21.35 -5.37
C ASP A 114 1.93 -20.17 -6.36
N GLY A 115 2.38 -18.98 -5.94
CA GLY A 115 2.57 -17.82 -6.82
C GLY A 115 1.31 -17.01 -7.13
N ASP A 116 0.20 -17.25 -6.42
CA ASP A 116 -1.04 -16.47 -6.56
C ASP A 116 -1.00 -15.29 -5.57
N ARG A 117 -0.34 -14.19 -5.97
CA ARG A 117 -0.45 -12.87 -5.32
C ARG A 117 -0.35 -11.74 -6.33
#